data_AF-A0A925X927-F1
#
_entry.id   AF-A0A925X927-F1
#
_cell.length_a   1.000
_cell.length_b   1.000
_cell.length_c   1.000
_cell.angle_alpha   90.00
_cell.angle_beta   90.00
_cell.angle_gamma   90.00
#
_symmetry.space_group_name_H-M   'P 1'
#
loop_
_entity.id
_entity.type
_entity.pdbx_description
1 polymer ?
#
loop_
_entity_poly.entity_id
_entity_poly.type
_entity_poly.pdbx_seq_one_letter_code
_entity_poly.pdbx_strand_id
1 'polypeptide(L)'
;MFLPKGRLSLSIDRTEWDFGTYQCNILLASQQGVSIPIFWDLLANKSGNSNTDSRKELLEKIIALIGVERIKVIVGDREFIGEEWFKYLKDKDIPFCM
;
A
#
# COMPACT_ATOMS: atom_id res chain seq x y z
N MET A 1 -7.03 15.59 -10.74
CA MET A 1 -6.38 14.34 -10.28
C MET A 1 -6.60 13.27 -11.35
N PHE A 2 -5.55 12.60 -11.82
CA PHE A 2 -5.59 11.67 -12.98
C PHE A 2 -6.20 10.28 -12.68
N LEU A 3 -6.76 10.08 -11.49
CA LEU A 3 -7.35 8.80 -11.14
C LEU A 3 -8.71 8.61 -11.82
N PRO A 4 -9.05 7.38 -12.26
CA PRO A 4 -10.38 7.05 -12.75
C PRO A 4 -11.47 7.49 -11.77
N LYS A 5 -12.68 7.80 -12.25
CA LYS A 5 -13.83 8.13 -11.38
C LYS A 5 -14.38 6.88 -10.69
N GLY A 6 -15.04 7.04 -9.55
CA GLY A 6 -15.68 5.95 -8.80
C GLY A 6 -14.76 5.27 -7.78
N ARG A 7 -15.13 4.05 -7.37
CA ARG A 7 -14.34 3.26 -6.40
C ARG A 7 -13.17 2.56 -7.10
N LEU A 8 -12.00 2.59 -6.47
CA LEU A 8 -10.73 2.09 -7.00
C LEU A 8 -10.30 0.83 -6.28
N SER A 9 -9.92 -0.19 -7.05
CA SER A 9 -9.12 -1.30 -6.51
C SER A 9 -7.66 -0.87 -6.45
N LEU A 10 -7.04 -1.05 -5.30
CA LEU A 10 -5.65 -0.66 -5.06
C LEU A 10 -4.80 -1.90 -4.85
N SER A 11 -3.62 -1.93 -5.45
CA SER A 11 -2.61 -2.94 -5.19
C SER A 11 -1.54 -2.34 -4.29
N ILE A 12 -1.22 -3.00 -3.18
CA ILE A 12 -0.03 -2.73 -2.39
C ILE A 12 1.05 -3.74 -2.77
N ASP A 13 2.27 -3.28 -2.95
CA ASP A 13 3.40 -4.11 -3.33
C ASP A 13 4.68 -3.59 -2.66
N ARG A 14 5.64 -4.49 -2.45
CA ARG A 14 6.97 -4.16 -1.92
C ARG A 14 8.00 -4.70 -2.88
N THR A 15 8.94 -3.86 -3.26
CA THR A 15 10.04 -4.26 -4.14
C THR A 15 11.37 -3.87 -3.55
N GLU A 16 12.32 -4.81 -3.60
CA GLU A 16 13.65 -4.68 -3.02
C GLU A 16 14.69 -4.88 -4.11
N TRP A 17 15.58 -3.90 -4.25
CA TRP A 17 16.63 -3.87 -5.26
C TRP A 17 17.94 -3.41 -4.66
N ASP A 18 19.04 -4.03 -5.08
CA ASP A 18 20.38 -3.56 -4.76
C ASP A 18 20.95 -2.75 -5.93
N PHE A 19 21.29 -1.49 -5.65
CA PHE A 19 22.03 -0.61 -6.53
C PHE A 19 23.46 -0.44 -5.99
N GLY A 20 24.34 -1.37 -6.36
CA GLY A 20 25.70 -1.43 -5.82
C GLY A 20 25.68 -1.76 -4.33
N THR A 21 26.15 -0.83 -3.48
CA THR A 21 26.10 -0.98 -2.01
C THR A 21 24.85 -0.36 -1.38
N TYR A 22 23.97 0.23 -2.20
CA TYR A 22 22.73 0.87 -1.73
C TYR A 22 21.54 -0.05 -1.96
N GLN A 23 20.74 -0.26 -0.92
CA GLN A 23 19.56 -1.10 -0.97
C GLN A 23 18.31 -0.22 -1.05
N CYS A 24 17.55 -0.39 -2.13
CA CYS A 24 16.28 0.28 -2.38
C CYS A 24 15.13 -0.64 -1.96
N ASN A 25 14.46 -0.31 -0.86
CA ASN A 25 13.25 -1.00 -0.42
C ASN A 25 12.05 -0.06 -0.59
N ILE A 26 11.24 -0.30 -1.62
CA ILE A 26 10.12 0.56 -1.98
C ILE A 26 8.82 -0.12 -1.58
N LEU A 27 8.02 0.57 -0.77
CA LEU A 27 6.63 0.24 -0.53
C LEU A 27 5.76 1.07 -1.47
N LEU A 28 4.92 0.43 -2.28
CA LEU A 28 4.15 1.06 -3.33
C LEU A 28 2.66 0.75 -3.17
N ALA A 29 1.81 1.75 -3.43
CA ALA A 29 0.41 1.57 -3.72
C ALA A 29 0.08 2.07 -5.13
N SER A 30 -0.60 1.23 -5.91
CA SER A 30 -0.97 1.51 -7.29
C SER A 30 -2.44 1.23 -7.58
N GLN A 31 -2.98 1.86 -8.60
CA GLN A 31 -4.34 1.58 -9.07
C GLN A 31 -4.34 0.30 -9.94
N GLN A 32 -5.16 -0.69 -9.59
CA GLN A 32 -5.24 -1.95 -10.35
C GLN A 32 -5.88 -1.73 -11.74
N GLY A 33 -5.17 -2.12 -12.80
CA GLY A 33 -5.63 -2.08 -14.18
C GLY A 33 -4.90 -1.07 -15.06
N VAL A 34 -4.41 0.03 -14.48
CA VAL A 34 -3.52 0.98 -15.18
C VAL A 34 -2.10 0.97 -14.59
N SER A 35 -1.91 0.36 -13.41
CA SER A 35 -0.63 0.26 -12.69
C SER A 35 0.04 1.61 -12.44
N ILE A 36 -0.76 2.68 -12.32
CA ILE A 36 -0.25 4.02 -12.00
C ILE A 36 0.06 4.05 -10.50
N PRO A 37 1.31 4.36 -10.11
CA PRO A 37 1.68 4.63 -8.72
C PRO A 37 0.84 5.79 -8.17
N ILE A 38 0.15 5.57 -7.05
CA ILE A 38 -0.58 6.61 -6.32
C ILE A 38 0.31 7.19 -5.24
N PHE A 39 0.97 6.31 -4.48
CA PHE A 39 1.88 6.69 -3.42
C PHE A 39 2.98 5.63 -3.28
N TRP A 40 4.18 6.07 -2.92
CA TRP A 40 5.29 5.17 -2.60
C TRP A 40 6.14 5.76 -1.48
N ASP A 41 6.82 4.89 -0.73
CA ASP A 41 7.75 5.28 0.32
C ASP A 41 9.05 4.47 0.22
N LEU A 42 10.17 5.12 0.54
CA LEU A 42 11.48 4.45 0.67
C LEU A 42 11.65 4.03 2.12
N LEU A 43 11.57 2.72 2.35
CA LEU A 43 11.71 2.19 3.69
C LEU A 43 13.16 2.34 4.15
N ALA A 44 13.37 2.95 5.31
CA ALA A 44 14.69 3.22 5.87
C ALA A 44 15.42 1.95 6.37
N ASN A 45 14.74 0.80 6.39
CA ASN A 45 15.30 -0.46 6.86
C ASN A 45 16.17 -1.13 5.76
N LYS A 46 17.44 -1.42 6.10
CA LYS A 46 18.41 -2.10 5.22
C LYS A 46 18.17 -3.60 5.03
N SER A 47 16.91 -4.04 5.06
CA SER A 47 16.38 -5.39 4.87
C SER A 47 15.28 -5.65 5.91
N GLY A 48 14.12 -6.09 5.46
CA GLY A 48 13.01 -6.49 6.32
C GLY A 48 11.66 -6.03 5.80
N ASN A 49 10.61 -6.80 6.11
CA ASN A 49 9.22 -6.47 5.76
C ASN A 49 8.87 -5.04 6.17
N SER A 50 8.02 -4.37 5.38
CA SER A 50 7.36 -3.15 5.83
C SER A 50 6.69 -3.43 7.18
N ASN A 51 7.03 -2.67 8.23
CA ASN A 51 6.31 -2.81 9.49
C ASN A 51 4.84 -2.41 9.26
N THR A 52 3.95 -2.87 10.15
CA THR A 52 2.51 -2.56 10.05
C THR A 52 2.26 -1.05 9.98
N ASP A 53 3.09 -0.25 10.67
CA ASP A 53 2.95 1.20 10.72
C ASP A 53 3.23 1.86 9.36
N SER A 54 4.26 1.43 8.63
CA SER A 54 4.56 1.94 7.28
C SER A 54 3.40 1.68 6.32
N ARG A 55 2.75 0.52 6.44
CA ARG A 55 1.57 0.14 5.64
C ARG A 55 0.36 1.01 5.99
N LYS A 56 0.15 1.28 7.28
CA LYS A 56 -0.90 2.19 7.76
C LYS A 56 -0.64 3.62 7.28
N GLU A 57 0.58 4.13 7.42
CA GLU A 57 0.96 5.48 6.96
C GLU A 57 0.75 5.64 5.45
N LEU A 58 1.17 4.66 4.65
CA LEU A 58 0.90 4.62 3.21
C LEU A 58 -0.61 4.76 2.94
N LEU A 59 -1.44 4.00 3.67
CA LEU A 59 -2.89 4.05 3.50
C LEU A 59 -3.51 5.35 3.97
N GLU A 60 -3.08 5.92 5.09
CA GLU A 60 -3.59 7.22 5.54
C GLU A 60 -3.34 8.30 4.50
N LYS A 61 -2.16 8.29 3.84
CA LYS A 61 -1.86 9.23 2.75
C LYS A 61 -2.80 9.03 1.55
N ILE A 62 -3.11 7.79 1.21
CA ILE A 62 -4.08 7.48 0.14
C ILE A 62 -5.50 7.91 0.55
N ILE A 63 -5.93 7.60 1.76
CA ILE A 63 -7.25 7.97 2.29
C ILE A 63 -7.39 9.49 2.32
N ALA A 64 -6.37 10.22 2.75
CA ALA A 64 -6.38 11.69 2.72
C ALA A 64 -6.52 12.25 1.29
N LEU A 65 -6.04 11.52 0.29
CA LEU A 65 -6.03 11.94 -1.11
C LEU A 65 -7.32 11.62 -1.86
N ILE A 66 -7.91 10.44 -1.64
CA ILE A 66 -9.09 9.98 -2.39
C ILE A 66 -10.33 9.72 -1.54
N GLY A 67 -10.22 9.71 -0.22
CA GLY A 67 -11.29 9.31 0.70
C GLY A 67 -11.42 7.78 0.82
N VAL A 68 -11.85 7.31 1.99
CA VAL A 68 -11.96 5.87 2.28
C VAL A 68 -13.08 5.22 1.46
N GLU A 69 -14.19 5.92 1.28
CA GLU A 69 -15.34 5.57 0.43
C GLU A 69 -14.96 5.28 -1.03
N ARG A 70 -13.85 5.86 -1.53
CA ARG A 70 -13.36 5.57 -2.88
C ARG A 70 -12.51 4.32 -2.96
N ILE A 71 -12.14 3.69 -1.84
CA ILE A 71 -11.42 2.42 -1.86
C ILE A 71 -12.44 1.30 -2.06
N LYS A 72 -12.30 0.55 -3.16
CA LYS A 72 -13.12 -0.63 -3.45
C LYS A 72 -12.58 -1.84 -2.70
N VAL A 73 -11.28 -2.08 -2.81
CA VAL A 73 -10.56 -3.18 -2.18
C VAL A 73 -9.07 -2.86 -2.20
N ILE A 74 -8.36 -3.30 -1.16
CA ILE A 74 -6.90 -3.34 -1.16
C ILE A 74 -6.46 -4.78 -1.43
N VAL A 75 -5.63 -4.95 -2.44
CA VAL A 75 -5.03 -6.23 -2.81
C VAL A 75 -3.55 -6.18 -2.48
N GLY A 76 -3.06 -7.17 -1.76
CA GLY A 76 -1.63 -7.38 -1.53
C GLY A 76 -1.28 -8.84 -1.73
N ASP A 77 -0.01 -9.17 -1.60
CA ASP A 77 0.43 -10.57 -1.55
C ASP A 77 0.53 -11.09 -0.10
N ARG A 78 1.02 -12.34 0.01
CA ARG A 78 1.16 -13.07 1.28
C ARG A 78 2.15 -12.44 2.25
N GLU A 79 2.99 -11.48 1.83
CA GLU A 79 3.89 -10.76 2.74
C GLU A 79 3.14 -9.72 3.58
N PHE A 80 1.97 -9.24 3.10
CA PHE A 80 1.14 -8.24 3.76
C PHE A 80 0.19 -8.82 4.81
N ILE A 81 0.72 -9.65 5.71
CA ILE A 81 -0.04 -10.29 6.80
C ILE A 81 0.21 -9.61 8.16
N GLY A 82 -0.67 -9.88 9.12
CA GLY A 82 -0.54 -9.44 10.53
C GLY A 82 -1.88 -9.13 11.18
N GLU A 83 -2.05 -9.49 12.46
CA GLU A 83 -3.30 -9.26 13.19
C GLU A 83 -3.65 -7.77 13.26
N GLU A 84 -2.70 -6.94 13.67
CA GLU A 84 -2.89 -5.49 13.75
C GLU A 84 -3.19 -4.85 12.39
N TRP A 85 -2.63 -5.41 11.32
CA TRP A 85 -2.88 -4.95 9.95
C TRP A 85 -4.34 -5.23 9.54
N PHE A 86 -4.80 -6.47 9.73
CA PHE A 86 -6.18 -6.83 9.42
C PHE A 86 -7.18 -6.13 10.33
N LYS A 87 -6.84 -5.93 11.61
CA LYS A 87 -7.67 -5.16 12.53
C LYS A 87 -7.83 -3.72 12.04
N TYR A 88 -6.74 -3.05 11.67
CA TYR A 88 -6.79 -1.69 11.13
C TYR A 88 -7.68 -1.59 9.88
N LEU A 89 -7.56 -2.53 8.94
CA LEU A 89 -8.39 -2.55 7.73
C LEU A 89 -9.88 -2.74 8.05
N LYS A 90 -10.18 -3.63 9.00
CA LYS A 90 -11.56 -3.86 9.49
C LYS A 90 -12.13 -2.64 10.22
N ASP A 91 -11.33 -2.02 11.09
CA ASP A 91 -11.75 -0.85 11.87
C ASP A 91 -12.07 0.36 10.97
N LYS A 92 -11.46 0.43 9.77
CA LYS A 92 -11.75 1.44 8.74
C LYS A 92 -12.80 1.02 7.70
N ASP A 93 -13.42 -0.14 7.86
CA ASP A 93 -14.37 -0.73 6.89
C ASP A 93 -13.80 -0.82 5.46
N ILE A 94 -12.51 -1.16 5.34
CA ILE A 94 -11.84 -1.30 4.05
C ILE A 94 -11.83 -2.77 3.64
N PRO A 95 -12.47 -3.14 2.51
CA PRO A 95 -12.37 -4.50 1.99
C PRO A 95 -10.94 -4.82 1.56
N PHE A 96 -10.48 -6.04 1.80
CA PHE A 96 -9.12 -6.46 1.45
C PHE A 96 -9.03 -7.92 0.96
N CYS A 97 -8.00 -8.19 0.16
CA CYS A 97 -7.58 -9.52 -0.29
C CYS A 97 -6.04 -9.58 -0.23
N MET A 98 -5.46 -10.50 0.55
CA MET A 98 -4.01 -10.69 0.65
C MET A 98 -3.62 -12.10 0.21
#